data_AF-A0A7W2M8M3-F1
#
_entry.id   AF-A0A7W2M8M3-F1
#
_cell.length_a   1.000
_cell.length_b   1.000
_cell.length_c   1.000
_cell.angle_alpha   90.00
_cell.angle_beta   90.00
_cell.angle_gamma   90.00
#
_symmetry.space_group_name_H-M   'P 1'
#
loop_
_entity.id
_entity.type
_entity.pdbx_description
1 polymer ?
#
loop_
_entity_poly.entity_id
_entity_poly.type
_entity_poly.pdbx_seq_one_letter_code
_entity_poly.pdbx_strand_id
1 'polypeptide(L)'
;MSDLNHILLNGYTSSFPYSTHGGGGFNLKPRSNRQQHGTHIQQSFNNAVTEFSEGDADYEFVYIEFESAVNFELTFDRFEDAGDNIRLASCKAIFTNDVDGQEQVVYKIAVYLNKRAVSNFLTKIEQYLTEDTSGGNPRNQNLISNIENIRAATLESFWQEPEIDFPSVGQDVWWEVWYSNVGREEVLSSINSLSDSGLITNERILEFPENIVGLIKGTPEQLARTLLYQNNLAELRKPIETSDFFTNLDKTWEYPSEQLH
;
A
#
# COMPACT_ATOMS: atom_id res chain seq x y z
N MET A 1 12.53 -27.95 32.35
CA MET A 1 12.89 -28.03 30.92
C MET A 1 11.59 -28.30 30.18
N SER A 2 11.00 -27.26 29.63
CA SER A 2 9.76 -27.33 28.85
C SER A 2 10.14 -27.03 27.40
N ASP A 3 10.15 -28.08 26.58
CA ASP A 3 10.24 -27.99 25.13
C ASP A 3 9.00 -27.27 24.61
N LEU A 4 9.15 -25.97 24.32
CA LEU A 4 8.19 -25.26 23.51
C LEU A 4 8.44 -25.65 22.06
N ASN A 5 7.50 -26.43 21.51
CA ASN A 5 7.41 -26.68 20.08
C ASN A 5 7.26 -25.33 19.37
N HIS A 6 8.36 -24.86 18.79
CA HIS A 6 8.37 -23.78 17.83
C HIS A 6 7.61 -24.28 16.60
N ILE A 7 6.40 -23.78 16.38
CA ILE A 7 5.71 -23.96 15.11
C ILE A 7 6.46 -23.10 14.10
N LEU A 8 7.42 -23.72 13.40
CA LEU A 8 8.02 -23.15 12.20
C LEU A 8 6.99 -23.29 11.08
N LEU A 9 6.28 -22.21 10.79
CA LEU A 9 5.49 -22.07 9.56
C LEU A 9 6.44 -21.92 8.36
N ASN A 10 7.15 -22.99 8.02
CA ASN A 10 7.84 -23.12 6.74
C ASN A 10 6.77 -23.37 5.66
N GLY A 11 6.36 -22.32 4.93
CA GLY A 11 5.54 -22.52 3.73
C GLY A 11 4.59 -21.40 3.29
N TYR A 12 4.47 -20.28 4.03
CA TYR A 12 3.52 -19.21 3.66
C TYR A 12 4.18 -17.86 3.37
N THR A 13 5.47 -17.85 3.03
CA THR A 13 6.03 -16.71 2.30
C THR A 13 5.60 -16.86 0.84
N SER A 14 4.39 -16.42 0.53
CA SER A 14 4.18 -15.84 -0.79
C SER A 14 4.93 -14.51 -0.80
N SER A 15 6.26 -14.55 -0.93
CA SER A 15 6.86 -13.48 -1.70
C SER A 15 6.22 -13.67 -3.06
N PHE A 16 5.31 -12.78 -3.45
CA PHE A 16 5.10 -12.64 -4.88
C PHE A 16 6.50 -12.44 -5.44
N PRO A 17 6.97 -13.32 -6.35
CA PRO A 17 8.21 -13.03 -7.04
C PRO A 17 8.04 -11.61 -7.53
N TYR A 18 9.02 -10.76 -7.24
CA TYR A 18 9.22 -9.55 -8.00
C TYR A 18 9.54 -10.03 -9.41
N SER A 19 8.50 -10.44 -10.15
CA SER A 19 8.61 -10.89 -11.51
C SER A 19 8.72 -9.61 -12.30
N THR A 20 9.96 -9.15 -12.42
CA THR A 20 10.39 -8.44 -13.62
C THR A 20 9.95 -9.32 -14.79
N HIS A 21 8.81 -8.98 -15.39
CA HIS A 21 8.40 -9.60 -16.63
C HIS A 21 9.36 -9.10 -17.70
N GLY A 22 10.48 -9.82 -17.85
CA GLY A 22 11.38 -9.70 -18.98
C GLY A 22 12.68 -8.97 -18.66
N GLY A 23 13.80 -9.66 -18.89
CA GLY A 23 15.15 -9.10 -18.96
C GLY A 23 15.39 -8.16 -20.15
N GLY A 24 14.45 -7.27 -20.44
CA GLY A 24 14.65 -6.08 -21.27
C GLY A 24 15.05 -4.91 -20.37
N GLY A 25 15.94 -4.05 -20.83
CA GLY A 25 16.29 -2.83 -20.09
C GLY A 25 15.04 -2.00 -19.76
N PHE A 26 15.14 -1.15 -18.72
CA PHE A 26 14.08 -0.23 -18.34
C PHE A 26 13.65 0.63 -19.54
N ASN A 27 12.48 0.34 -20.09
CA ASN A 27 11.96 1.01 -21.27
C ASN A 27 11.28 2.31 -20.87
N LEU A 28 11.60 3.40 -21.55
CA LEU A 28 10.96 4.69 -21.33
C LEU A 28 9.85 4.89 -22.34
N LYS A 29 8.66 5.26 -21.86
CA LYS A 29 7.59 5.72 -22.73
C LYS A 29 8.02 6.99 -23.45
N PRO A 30 8.07 7.01 -24.79
CA PRO A 30 8.35 8.23 -25.53
C PRO A 30 7.24 9.25 -25.26
N ARG A 31 7.62 10.47 -24.86
CA ARG A 31 6.68 11.57 -24.64
C ARG A 31 6.83 12.61 -25.75
N SER A 32 5.90 12.58 -26.70
CA SER A 32 5.89 13.51 -27.84
C SER A 32 5.80 14.99 -27.43
N ASN A 33 5.18 15.26 -26.28
CA ASN A 33 5.12 16.60 -25.68
C ASN A 33 5.47 16.53 -24.19
N ARG A 34 6.76 16.72 -23.89
CA ARG A 34 7.30 16.76 -22.52
C ARG A 34 6.58 17.79 -21.63
N GLN A 35 6.28 18.97 -22.14
CA GLN A 35 5.66 20.04 -21.37
C GLN A 35 4.24 19.65 -20.96
N GLN A 36 3.43 19.21 -21.92
CA GLN A 36 2.07 18.75 -21.65
C GLN A 36 2.05 17.60 -20.63
N HIS A 37 2.93 16.61 -20.81
CA HIS A 37 3.04 15.48 -19.89
C HIS A 37 3.48 15.91 -18.49
N GLY A 38 4.58 16.65 -18.37
CA GLY A 38 5.09 17.07 -17.07
C GLY A 38 4.13 17.99 -16.31
N THR A 39 3.41 18.89 -17.00
CA THR A 39 2.37 19.72 -16.40
C THR A 39 1.20 18.88 -15.91
N HIS A 40 0.76 17.87 -16.67
CA HIS A 40 -0.26 16.94 -16.22
C HIS A 40 0.17 16.19 -14.95
N ILE A 41 1.38 15.62 -14.95
CA ILE A 41 1.94 14.94 -13.78
C ILE A 41 2.03 15.86 -12.56
N GLN A 42 2.48 17.11 -12.74
CA GLN A 42 2.54 18.09 -11.66
C GLN A 42 1.16 18.42 -11.08
N GLN A 43 0.16 18.63 -11.93
CA GLN A 43 -1.21 18.91 -11.52
C GLN A 43 -1.83 17.72 -10.79
N SER A 44 -1.73 16.51 -11.36
CA SER A 44 -2.25 15.29 -10.75
C SER A 44 -1.59 15.01 -9.40
N PHE A 45 -0.28 15.21 -9.26
CA PHE A 45 0.42 15.05 -8.00
C PHE A 45 -0.02 16.07 -6.94
N ASN A 46 -0.12 17.36 -7.29
CA ASN A 46 -0.62 18.39 -6.35
C ASN A 46 -2.06 18.11 -5.91
N ASN A 47 -2.92 17.67 -6.83
CA ASN A 47 -4.29 17.31 -6.53
C ASN A 47 -4.34 16.10 -5.58
N ALA A 48 -3.56 15.05 -5.86
CA ALA A 48 -3.48 13.86 -5.02
C ALA A 48 -2.99 14.16 -3.60
N VAL A 49 -1.99 15.03 -3.45
CA VAL A 49 -1.51 15.49 -2.14
C VAL A 49 -2.61 16.24 -1.39
N THR A 50 -3.29 17.16 -2.07
CA THR A 50 -4.36 17.98 -1.48
C THR A 50 -5.57 17.13 -1.10
N GLU A 51 -5.94 16.16 -1.93
CA GLU A 51 -7.05 15.25 -1.70
C GLU A 51 -6.76 14.34 -0.49
N PHE A 52 -5.58 13.72 -0.44
CA PHE A 52 -5.21 12.87 0.68
C PHE A 52 -5.09 13.65 2.00
N SER A 53 -4.48 14.84 1.96
CA SER A 53 -4.34 15.68 3.15
C SER A 53 -5.63 16.40 3.55
N GLU A 54 -6.73 16.20 2.80
CA GLU A 54 -7.99 16.94 2.97
C GLU A 54 -7.82 18.47 2.93
N GLY A 55 -6.76 18.95 2.26
CA GLY A 55 -6.38 20.36 2.21
C GLY A 55 -5.70 20.88 3.49
N ASP A 56 -5.43 20.04 4.48
CA ASP A 56 -4.61 20.40 5.63
C ASP A 56 -3.18 20.69 5.15
N ALA A 57 -2.62 21.82 5.57
CA ALA A 57 -1.25 22.22 5.24
C ALA A 57 -0.21 21.66 6.24
N ASP A 58 -0.67 21.19 7.40
CA ASP A 58 0.15 20.67 8.48
C ASP A 58 0.21 19.13 8.48
N TYR A 59 -0.25 18.48 7.40
CA TYR A 59 -0.09 17.04 7.21
C TYR A 59 1.37 16.58 7.39
N GLU A 60 1.54 15.44 8.04
CA GLU A 60 2.86 14.84 8.27
C GLU A 60 3.30 13.99 7.07
N PHE A 61 2.34 13.28 6.46
CA PHE A 61 2.55 12.40 5.33
C PHE A 61 1.32 12.29 4.42
N VAL A 62 1.52 11.71 3.24
CA VAL A 62 0.48 11.31 2.31
C VAL A 62 0.75 9.91 1.77
N TYR A 63 -0.30 9.16 1.41
CA TYR A 63 -0.17 8.03 0.51
C TYR A 63 -0.63 8.40 -0.89
N ILE A 64 0.23 8.20 -1.88
CA ILE A 64 -0.03 8.52 -3.29
C ILE A 64 0.03 7.25 -4.11
N GLU A 65 -0.98 7.04 -4.94
CA GLU A 65 -0.97 5.96 -5.92
C GLU A 65 -0.46 6.46 -7.27
N PHE A 66 0.52 5.75 -7.82
CA PHE A 66 1.04 5.98 -9.16
C PHE A 66 0.63 4.82 -10.06
N GLU A 67 0.13 5.17 -11.24
CA GLU A 67 -0.21 4.23 -12.29
C GLU A 67 0.75 4.40 -13.47
N SER A 68 1.25 3.28 -13.98
CA SER A 68 2.15 3.27 -15.10
C SER A 68 1.42 3.47 -16.42
N ALA A 69 2.16 3.89 -17.43
CA ALA A 69 1.72 3.70 -18.80
C ALA A 69 1.69 2.20 -19.14
N VAL A 70 0.76 1.85 -20.02
CA VAL A 70 0.59 0.48 -20.50
C VAL A 70 1.89 -0.09 -21.06
N ASN A 71 2.32 -1.24 -20.55
CA ASN A 71 3.56 -1.96 -20.86
C ASN A 71 4.86 -1.23 -20.51
N PHE A 72 4.81 -0.22 -19.63
CA PHE A 72 5.99 0.45 -19.12
C PHE A 72 6.06 0.33 -17.60
N GLU A 73 7.15 -0.23 -17.09
CA GLU A 73 7.37 -0.35 -15.65
C GLU A 73 7.62 1.02 -15.00
N LEU A 74 7.31 1.13 -13.71
CA LEU A 74 7.63 2.28 -12.88
C LEU A 74 9.01 2.07 -12.24
N THR A 75 9.92 3.06 -12.27
CA THR A 75 11.25 2.98 -11.62
C THR A 75 11.18 3.16 -10.09
N PHE A 76 10.11 2.68 -9.47
CA PHE A 76 9.84 2.93 -8.06
C PHE A 76 10.49 1.91 -7.12
N ASP A 77 11.14 0.90 -7.68
CA ASP A 77 12.05 -0.06 -7.07
C ASP A 77 13.23 0.56 -6.28
N ARG A 78 13.42 1.87 -6.38
CA ARG A 78 14.47 2.63 -5.67
C ARG A 78 13.93 3.65 -4.67
N PHE A 79 12.65 3.53 -4.29
CA PHE A 79 11.96 4.56 -3.51
C PHE A 79 12.28 4.52 -2.03
N GLU A 80 12.59 3.37 -1.45
CA GLU A 80 13.08 3.32 -0.08
C GLU A 80 14.40 4.07 0.01
N ASP A 81 14.33 5.29 0.55
CA ASP A 81 15.52 6.05 0.89
C ASP A 81 15.96 5.67 2.31
N ALA A 82 17.26 5.78 2.58
CA ALA A 82 17.81 5.47 3.90
C ALA A 82 17.26 6.39 5.02
N GLY A 83 16.47 7.42 4.66
CA GLY A 83 15.89 8.38 5.59
C GLY A 83 14.40 8.17 5.86
N ASP A 84 13.80 7.07 5.39
CA ASP A 84 12.38 6.72 5.54
C ASP A 84 11.42 7.86 5.09
N ASN A 85 11.86 8.71 4.15
CA ASN A 85 11.00 9.78 3.63
C ASN A 85 9.98 9.24 2.63
N ILE A 86 10.31 8.11 2.04
CA ILE A 86 9.58 7.45 0.98
C ILE A 86 9.58 5.96 1.30
N ARG A 87 8.39 5.34 1.27
CA ARG A 87 8.24 3.89 1.45
C ARG A 87 7.23 3.34 0.46
N LEU A 88 7.59 2.25 -0.21
CA LEU A 88 6.65 1.51 -1.05
C LEU A 88 5.68 0.76 -0.13
N ALA A 89 4.40 1.10 -0.18
CA ALA A 89 3.38 0.40 0.60
C ALA A 89 2.81 -0.78 -0.17
N SER A 90 2.54 -0.59 -1.47
CA SER A 90 1.86 -1.60 -2.30
C SER A 90 2.38 -1.56 -3.73
N CYS A 91 2.43 -2.71 -4.38
CA CYS A 91 2.76 -2.84 -5.81
C CYS A 91 1.92 -3.96 -6.45
N LYS A 92 1.27 -3.65 -7.58
CA LYS A 92 0.40 -4.57 -8.31
C LYS A 92 0.64 -4.45 -9.81
N ALA A 93 0.62 -5.59 -10.50
CA ALA A 93 0.56 -5.66 -11.96
C ALA A 93 -0.85 -6.08 -12.38
N ILE A 94 -1.49 -5.26 -13.20
CA ILE A 94 -2.86 -5.48 -13.70
C ILE A 94 -2.76 -5.86 -15.17
N PHE A 95 -3.14 -7.09 -15.48
CA PHE A 95 -3.16 -7.62 -16.84
C PHE A 95 -4.55 -7.43 -17.46
N THR A 96 -4.57 -6.89 -18.66
CA THR A 96 -5.79 -6.67 -19.47
C THR A 96 -5.50 -7.11 -20.90
N ASN A 97 -6.54 -7.25 -21.73
CA ASN A 97 -6.36 -7.44 -23.16
C ASN A 97 -6.83 -6.19 -23.90
N ASP A 98 -6.10 -5.79 -24.94
CA ASP A 98 -6.56 -4.74 -25.85
C ASP A 98 -7.69 -5.24 -26.78
N VAL A 99 -8.13 -4.37 -27.68
CA VAL A 99 -9.20 -4.67 -28.65
C VAL A 99 -8.85 -5.80 -29.61
N ASP A 100 -7.55 -6.05 -29.84
CA ASP A 100 -7.03 -7.10 -30.71
C ASP A 100 -6.70 -8.39 -29.94
N GLY A 101 -7.00 -8.42 -28.63
CA GLY A 101 -6.73 -9.57 -27.76
C GLY A 101 -5.26 -9.72 -27.35
N GLN A 102 -4.44 -8.67 -27.53
CA GLN A 102 -3.07 -8.68 -27.02
C GLN A 102 -3.05 -8.31 -25.55
N GLU A 103 -2.31 -9.09 -24.76
CA GLU A 103 -2.12 -8.82 -23.35
C GLU A 103 -1.36 -7.49 -23.15
N GLN A 104 -1.84 -6.72 -22.19
CA GLN A 104 -1.33 -5.42 -21.78
C GLN A 104 -1.20 -5.43 -20.27
N VAL A 105 -0.12 -4.85 -19.74
CA VAL A 105 0.09 -4.72 -18.30
C VAL A 105 0.15 -3.25 -17.88
N VAL A 106 -0.50 -2.92 -16.77
CA VAL A 106 -0.36 -1.64 -16.07
C VAL A 106 0.09 -1.90 -14.64
N TYR A 107 1.08 -1.15 -14.18
CA TYR A 107 1.56 -1.25 -12.81
C TYR A 107 0.93 -0.16 -11.95
N LYS A 108 0.42 -0.54 -10.78
CA LYS A 108 -0.06 0.38 -9.75
C LYS A 108 0.77 0.21 -8.50
N ILE A 109 1.20 1.33 -7.94
CA ILE A 109 1.94 1.34 -6.68
C ILE A 109 1.34 2.37 -5.74
N ALA A 110 1.26 2.05 -4.45
CA ALA A 110 0.95 3.02 -3.40
C ALA A 110 2.23 3.34 -2.65
N VAL A 111 2.51 4.63 -2.45
CA VAL A 111 3.76 5.12 -1.87
C VAL A 111 3.45 6.07 -0.74
N TYR A 112 4.03 5.80 0.43
CA TYR A 112 4.11 6.74 1.54
C TYR A 112 5.12 7.85 1.19
N LEU A 113 4.73 9.11 1.39
CA LEU A 113 5.61 10.26 1.24
C LEU A 113 5.43 11.18 2.45
N ASN A 114 6.51 11.46 3.17
CA ASN A 114 6.50 12.58 4.12
C ASN A 114 6.59 13.93 3.38
N LYS A 115 6.39 15.03 4.11
CA LYS A 115 6.43 16.40 3.54
C LYS A 115 7.72 16.74 2.78
N ARG A 116 8.87 16.19 3.21
CA ARG A 116 10.16 16.36 2.52
C ARG A 116 10.16 15.61 1.18
N ALA A 117 9.67 14.38 1.16
CA ALA A 117 9.55 13.60 -0.07
C ALA A 117 8.59 14.23 -1.08
N VAL A 118 7.47 14.78 -0.64
CA VAL A 118 6.55 15.55 -1.50
C VAL A 118 7.29 16.71 -2.18
N SER A 119 8.02 17.51 -1.39
CA SER A 119 8.81 18.65 -1.91
C SER A 119 9.89 18.21 -2.90
N ASN A 120 10.58 17.10 -2.59
CA ASN A 120 11.60 16.53 -3.46
C ASN A 120 11.00 16.01 -4.78
N PHE A 121 9.84 15.38 -4.75
CA PHE A 121 9.16 14.88 -5.95
C PHE A 121 8.72 16.03 -6.85
N LEU A 122 8.16 17.11 -6.29
CA LEU A 122 7.85 18.34 -7.04
C LEU A 122 9.09 18.95 -7.70
N THR A 123 10.21 19.01 -6.99
CA THR A 123 11.49 19.46 -7.56
C THR A 123 11.92 18.57 -8.72
N LYS A 124 11.76 17.24 -8.61
CA LYS A 124 12.10 16.31 -9.69
C LYS A 124 11.20 16.50 -10.91
N ILE A 125 9.91 16.80 -10.73
CA ILE A 125 8.98 17.15 -11.81
C ILE A 125 9.39 18.46 -12.48
N GLU A 126 9.75 19.49 -11.70
CA GLU A 126 10.20 20.77 -12.24
C GLU A 126 11.46 20.60 -13.09
N GLN A 127 12.46 19.88 -12.58
CA GLN A 127 13.66 19.52 -13.34
C GLN A 127 13.31 18.70 -14.60
N TYR A 128 12.34 17.78 -14.50
CA TYR A 128 11.80 17.08 -15.66
C TYR A 128 11.09 18.00 -16.63
N LEU A 129 10.64 19.20 -16.27
CA LEU A 129 10.06 20.18 -17.19
C LEU A 129 11.10 21.13 -17.80
N THR A 130 12.13 21.51 -17.03
CA THR A 130 12.96 22.68 -17.36
C THR A 130 14.43 22.35 -17.66
N GLU A 131 14.94 21.20 -17.22
CA GLU A 131 16.35 20.85 -17.30
C GLU A 131 16.63 19.65 -18.20
N ASP A 132 17.75 19.69 -18.91
CA ASP A 132 18.30 18.55 -19.63
C ASP A 132 19.57 18.06 -18.96
N THR A 133 19.80 16.76 -19.05
CA THR A 133 21.08 16.12 -18.72
C THR A 133 22.15 16.51 -19.75
N SER A 134 23.42 16.26 -19.46
CA SER A 134 24.52 16.45 -20.41
C SER A 134 24.36 15.65 -21.71
N GLY A 135 23.59 14.56 -21.69
CA GLY A 135 23.23 13.76 -22.85
C GLY A 135 22.04 14.28 -23.66
N GLY A 136 21.46 15.43 -23.28
CA GLY A 136 20.31 16.04 -23.96
C GLY A 136 18.95 15.43 -23.61
N ASN A 137 18.90 14.44 -22.71
CA ASN A 137 17.65 13.88 -22.21
C ASN A 137 17.09 14.72 -21.07
N PRO A 138 15.76 14.83 -20.90
CA PRO A 138 15.15 15.49 -19.75
C PRO A 138 15.70 14.96 -18.42
N ARG A 139 15.93 15.84 -17.45
CA ARG A 139 16.31 15.39 -16.11
C ARG A 139 15.18 14.61 -15.46
N ASN A 140 15.51 13.60 -14.65
CA ASN A 140 14.53 12.70 -14.00
C ASN A 140 13.57 11.98 -14.97
N GLN A 141 13.94 11.85 -16.26
CA GLN A 141 13.11 11.21 -17.27
C GLN A 141 12.69 9.79 -16.88
N ASN A 142 13.60 9.01 -16.29
CA ASN A 142 13.31 7.63 -15.88
C ASN A 142 12.18 7.55 -14.86
N LEU A 143 12.20 8.47 -13.89
CA LEU A 143 11.19 8.51 -12.86
C LEU A 143 9.83 8.93 -13.40
N ILE A 144 9.80 9.96 -14.24
CA ILE A 144 8.55 10.65 -14.60
C ILE A 144 7.90 10.07 -15.85
N SER A 145 8.67 9.66 -16.85
CA SER A 145 8.11 9.41 -18.19
C SER A 145 7.16 8.23 -18.26
N ASN A 146 7.30 7.25 -17.38
CA ASN A 146 6.44 6.06 -17.37
C ASN A 146 5.20 6.23 -16.50
N ILE A 147 5.08 7.31 -15.73
CA ILE A 147 3.87 7.60 -14.96
C ILE A 147 2.80 8.05 -15.95
N GLU A 148 1.61 7.44 -15.91
CA GLU A 148 0.46 7.88 -16.70
C GLU A 148 -0.56 8.61 -15.84
N ASN A 149 -0.88 8.09 -14.65
CA ASN A 149 -1.80 8.71 -13.70
C ASN A 149 -1.23 8.77 -12.29
N ILE A 150 -1.68 9.77 -11.52
CA ILE A 150 -1.39 9.95 -10.10
C ILE A 150 -2.70 10.29 -9.39
N ARG A 151 -2.97 9.64 -8.26
CA ARG A 151 -4.14 9.91 -7.41
C ARG A 151 -3.82 9.75 -5.94
N ALA A 152 -4.67 10.30 -5.07
CA ALA A 152 -4.61 9.96 -3.65
C ALA A 152 -4.83 8.44 -3.50
N ALA A 153 -4.02 7.79 -2.66
CA ALA A 153 -4.24 6.38 -2.38
C ALA A 153 -5.54 6.20 -1.60
N THR A 154 -6.26 5.14 -1.91
CA THR A 154 -7.44 4.71 -1.15
C THR A 154 -7.13 3.45 -0.37
N LEU A 155 -8.05 2.98 0.46
CA LEU A 155 -7.90 1.68 1.14
C LEU A 155 -7.66 0.54 0.14
N GLU A 156 -8.31 0.58 -1.03
CA GLU A 156 -8.14 -0.40 -2.11
C GLU A 156 -6.71 -0.43 -2.67
N SER A 157 -5.99 0.68 -2.64
CA SER A 157 -4.59 0.75 -3.09
C SER A 157 -3.69 -0.23 -2.33
N PHE A 158 -4.06 -0.63 -1.10
CA PHE A 158 -3.31 -1.56 -0.24
C PHE A 158 -3.75 -3.04 -0.36
N TRP A 159 -4.82 -3.32 -1.11
CA TRP A 159 -5.37 -4.67 -1.25
C TRP A 159 -4.49 -5.62 -2.08
N GLN A 160 -3.91 -6.67 -1.50
CA GLN A 160 -2.95 -7.55 -2.18
C GLN A 160 -3.52 -8.89 -2.67
N GLU A 161 -4.84 -8.97 -2.87
CA GLU A 161 -5.49 -10.18 -3.37
C GLU A 161 -5.97 -9.97 -4.82
N PRO A 162 -5.12 -10.17 -5.86
CA PRO A 162 -5.52 -9.94 -7.25
C PRO A 162 -6.64 -10.88 -7.73
N GLU A 163 -6.77 -12.05 -7.11
CA GLU A 163 -7.78 -13.06 -7.42
C GLU A 163 -9.11 -12.84 -6.67
N ILE A 164 -9.17 -11.84 -5.77
CA ILE A 164 -10.32 -11.58 -4.92
C ILE A 164 -10.68 -10.10 -5.04
N ASP A 165 -11.91 -9.83 -5.46
CA ASP A 165 -12.40 -8.45 -5.53
C ASP A 165 -12.26 -7.74 -4.17
N PHE A 166 -11.91 -6.45 -4.24
CA PHE A 166 -11.93 -5.60 -3.07
C PHE A 166 -13.36 -5.58 -2.47
N PRO A 167 -13.53 -5.69 -1.14
CA PRO A 167 -14.84 -5.72 -0.52
C PRO A 167 -15.72 -4.53 -0.91
N SER A 168 -16.99 -4.80 -1.19
CA SER A 168 -17.96 -3.79 -1.63
C SER A 168 -18.31 -2.82 -0.50
N VAL A 169 -18.82 -1.64 -0.87
CA VAL A 169 -19.29 -0.61 0.08
C VAL A 169 -20.25 -1.20 1.11
N GLY A 170 -20.00 -0.94 2.40
CA GLY A 170 -20.82 -1.43 3.51
C GLY A 170 -20.71 -2.93 3.81
N GLN A 171 -19.85 -3.67 3.10
CA GLN A 171 -19.64 -5.09 3.37
C GLN A 171 -18.78 -5.27 4.62
N ASP A 172 -19.35 -5.82 5.69
CA ASP A 172 -18.66 -6.09 6.95
C ASP A 172 -17.88 -7.41 6.87
N VAL A 173 -16.56 -7.32 6.74
CA VAL A 173 -15.66 -8.48 6.56
C VAL A 173 -14.47 -8.41 7.52
N TRP A 174 -13.82 -9.56 7.72
CA TRP A 174 -12.52 -9.60 8.37
C TRP A 174 -11.41 -9.24 7.38
N TRP A 175 -10.40 -8.54 7.87
CA TRP A 175 -9.22 -8.07 7.16
C TRP A 175 -7.98 -8.53 7.90
N GLU A 176 -7.00 -9.07 7.17
CA GLU A 176 -5.62 -9.09 7.63
C GLU A 176 -5.02 -7.72 7.32
N VAL A 177 -4.60 -7.01 8.37
CA VAL A 177 -3.97 -5.70 8.26
C VAL A 177 -2.50 -5.86 8.59
N TRP A 178 -1.68 -5.60 7.59
CA TRP A 178 -0.23 -5.75 7.67
C TRP A 178 0.39 -4.39 7.97
N TYR A 179 1.19 -4.36 9.03
CA TYR A 179 1.91 -3.19 9.48
C TYR A 179 3.41 -3.38 9.28
N SER A 180 4.10 -2.37 8.78
CA SER A 180 5.56 -2.36 8.60
C SER A 180 6.22 -1.22 9.36
N ASN A 181 7.52 -1.37 9.66
CA ASN A 181 8.34 -0.41 10.39
C ASN A 181 7.79 -0.03 11.78
N VAL A 182 7.13 -0.97 12.46
CA VAL A 182 6.46 -0.73 13.74
C VAL A 182 6.70 -1.87 14.72
N GLY A 183 6.81 -1.54 16.01
CA GLY A 183 6.93 -2.52 17.07
C GLY A 183 5.58 -3.05 17.56
N ARG A 184 5.60 -4.23 18.19
CA ARG A 184 4.42 -4.89 18.78
C ARG A 184 3.54 -3.96 19.61
N GLU A 185 4.11 -3.21 20.55
CA GLU A 185 3.35 -2.37 21.48
C GLU A 185 2.59 -1.24 20.75
N GLU A 186 3.19 -0.69 19.70
CA GLU A 186 2.57 0.37 18.90
C GLU A 186 1.42 -0.18 18.04
N VAL A 187 1.58 -1.39 17.47
CA VAL A 187 0.47 -2.09 16.79
C VAL A 187 -0.66 -2.41 17.76
N LEU A 188 -0.37 -2.88 18.97
CA LEU A 188 -1.39 -3.15 19.99
C LEU A 188 -2.13 -1.87 20.40
N SER A 189 -1.40 -0.75 20.57
CA SER A 189 -2.01 0.57 20.83
C SER A 189 -2.90 1.03 19.68
N SER A 190 -2.49 0.81 18.43
CA SER A 190 -3.29 1.08 17.24
C SER A 190 -4.57 0.25 17.24
N ILE A 191 -4.46 -1.07 17.45
CA ILE A 191 -5.59 -2.00 17.54
C ILE A 191 -6.59 -1.59 18.63
N ASN A 192 -6.10 -1.18 19.81
CA ASN A 192 -6.96 -0.69 20.89
C ASN A 192 -7.70 0.60 20.49
N SER A 193 -6.99 1.54 19.85
CA SER A 193 -7.60 2.79 19.37
C SER A 193 -8.66 2.54 18.28
N LEU A 194 -8.43 1.55 17.42
CA LEU A 194 -9.40 1.11 16.41
C LEU A 194 -10.64 0.48 17.07
N SER A 195 -10.45 -0.32 18.12
CA SER A 195 -11.55 -0.87 18.91
C SER A 195 -12.40 0.24 19.54
N ASP A 196 -11.77 1.26 20.11
CA ASP A 196 -12.45 2.42 20.69
C ASP A 196 -13.24 3.23 19.62
N SER A 197 -12.82 3.16 18.36
CA SER A 197 -13.53 3.76 17.22
C SER A 197 -14.73 2.94 16.70
N GLY A 198 -15.00 1.77 17.31
CA GLY A 198 -16.13 0.91 16.98
C GLY A 198 -15.83 -0.18 15.94
N LEU A 199 -14.56 -0.42 15.62
CA LEU A 199 -14.13 -1.58 14.85
C LEU A 199 -14.03 -2.80 15.76
N ILE A 200 -14.35 -3.98 15.24
CA ILE A 200 -14.13 -5.23 15.98
C ILE A 200 -12.69 -5.65 15.69
N THR A 201 -11.85 -5.76 16.71
CA THR A 201 -10.44 -6.12 16.54
C THR A 201 -10.10 -7.39 17.31
N ASN A 202 -8.98 -8.01 16.95
CA ASN A 202 -8.40 -9.13 17.67
C ASN A 202 -7.03 -8.71 18.24
N GLU A 203 -6.85 -8.86 19.55
CA GLU A 203 -5.59 -8.54 20.23
C GLU A 203 -4.45 -9.51 19.86
N ARG A 204 -4.78 -10.66 19.25
CA ARG A 204 -3.78 -11.60 18.73
C ARG A 204 -3.20 -11.06 17.43
N ILE A 205 -1.94 -10.65 17.50
CA ILE A 205 -1.12 -10.28 16.35
C ILE A 205 -0.17 -11.42 15.97
N LEU A 206 0.19 -11.49 14.69
CA LEU A 206 1.27 -12.33 14.19
C LEU A 206 2.50 -11.46 13.93
N GLU A 207 3.66 -11.87 14.43
CA GLU A 207 4.92 -11.15 14.21
C GLU A 207 5.78 -11.90 13.18
N PHE A 208 6.13 -11.20 12.11
CA PHE A 208 7.11 -11.60 11.12
C PHE A 208 8.34 -10.69 11.24
N PRO A 209 9.50 -11.07 10.68
CA PRO A 209 10.73 -10.27 10.81
C PRO A 209 10.58 -8.80 10.38
N GLU A 210 9.81 -8.55 9.31
CA GLU A 210 9.65 -7.22 8.72
C GLU A 210 8.24 -6.64 8.92
N ASN A 211 7.27 -7.43 9.40
CA ASN A 211 5.86 -7.04 9.46
C ASN A 211 5.15 -7.60 10.69
N ILE A 212 4.12 -6.89 11.13
CA ILE A 212 3.17 -7.38 12.14
C ILE A 212 1.80 -7.44 11.49
N VAL A 213 1.05 -8.52 11.69
CA VAL A 213 -0.29 -8.70 11.14
C VAL A 213 -1.33 -8.69 12.25
N GLY A 214 -2.28 -7.77 12.14
CA GLY A 214 -3.48 -7.70 12.99
C GLY A 214 -4.72 -8.16 12.24
N LEU A 215 -5.76 -8.53 12.98
CA LEU A 215 -7.06 -8.88 12.43
C LEU A 215 -8.11 -7.88 12.87
N ILE A 216 -8.75 -7.27 11.88
CA ILE A 216 -9.76 -6.24 12.09
C ILE A 216 -10.99 -6.62 11.29
N LYS A 217 -12.17 -6.46 11.86
CA LYS A 217 -13.45 -6.63 11.19
C LYS A 217 -14.14 -5.28 11.08
N GLY A 218 -14.59 -4.98 9.87
CA GLY A 218 -15.32 -3.76 9.56
C GLY A 218 -15.58 -3.61 8.07
N THR A 219 -16.24 -2.50 7.74
CA THR A 219 -16.51 -2.10 6.36
C THR A 219 -15.33 -1.34 5.75
N PRO A 220 -15.18 -1.33 4.41
CA PRO A 220 -14.17 -0.51 3.74
C PRO A 220 -14.18 0.96 4.20
N GLU A 221 -15.36 1.54 4.42
CA GLU A 221 -15.49 2.94 4.82
C GLU A 221 -14.95 3.21 6.23
N GLN A 222 -15.16 2.29 7.17
CA GLN A 222 -14.65 2.42 8.53
C GLN A 222 -13.12 2.28 8.57
N LEU A 223 -12.57 1.33 7.81
CA LEU A 223 -11.13 1.13 7.73
C LEU A 223 -10.45 2.30 7.00
N ALA A 224 -11.06 2.84 5.94
CA ALA A 224 -10.51 3.98 5.21
C ALA A 224 -10.38 5.24 6.09
N ARG A 225 -11.32 5.45 7.03
CA ARG A 225 -11.29 6.59 7.97
C ARG A 225 -10.28 6.45 9.10
N THR A 226 -9.69 5.26 9.27
CA THR A 226 -8.84 4.95 10.40
C THR A 226 -7.45 4.51 9.96
N LEU A 227 -7.34 3.37 9.25
CA LEU A 227 -6.07 2.76 8.85
C LEU A 227 -5.32 3.58 7.81
N LEU A 228 -6.02 4.25 6.88
CA LEU A 228 -5.36 5.00 5.80
C LEU A 228 -4.52 6.17 6.34
N TYR A 229 -4.86 6.69 7.53
CA TYR A 229 -4.15 7.77 8.21
C TYR A 229 -3.13 7.23 9.24
N GLN A 230 -2.75 5.96 9.14
CA GLN A 230 -1.63 5.38 9.89
C GLN A 230 -0.38 5.29 8.99
N ASN A 231 0.73 5.83 9.47
CA ASN A 231 2.00 5.85 8.74
C ASN A 231 2.69 4.47 8.65
N ASN A 232 2.09 3.41 9.17
CA ASN A 232 2.63 2.05 9.23
C ASN A 232 1.81 1.01 8.44
N LEU A 233 0.74 1.42 7.75
CA LEU A 233 -0.05 0.53 6.89
C LEU A 233 0.80 0.06 5.70
N ALA A 234 0.93 -1.25 5.54
CA ALA A 234 1.66 -1.88 4.44
C ALA A 234 0.71 -2.58 3.46
N GLU A 235 -0.08 -3.54 3.92
CA GLU A 235 -0.94 -4.35 3.06
C GLU A 235 -2.29 -4.66 3.72
N LEU A 236 -3.28 -4.92 2.89
CA LEU A 236 -4.58 -5.46 3.28
C LEU A 236 -4.81 -6.76 2.51
N ARG A 237 -5.25 -7.78 3.23
CA ARG A 237 -5.55 -9.10 2.65
C ARG A 237 -6.84 -9.67 3.20
N LYS A 238 -7.42 -10.60 2.46
CA LYS A 238 -8.54 -11.41 2.96
C LYS A 238 -7.95 -12.47 3.91
N PRO A 239 -8.42 -12.61 5.15
CA PRO A 239 -7.99 -13.68 6.02
C PRO A 239 -8.22 -15.05 5.39
N ILE A 240 -7.23 -15.93 5.53
CA ILE A 240 -7.37 -17.32 5.08
C ILE A 240 -8.37 -18.01 6.00
N GLU A 241 -9.49 -18.47 5.43
CA GLU A 241 -10.50 -19.27 6.15
C GLU A 241 -9.95 -20.68 6.43
N THR A 242 -9.11 -20.83 7.45
CA THR A 242 -8.82 -22.15 8.01
C THR A 242 -9.94 -22.54 8.97
N SER A 243 -10.43 -23.78 8.90
CA SER A 243 -11.57 -24.26 9.70
C SER A 243 -11.39 -24.10 11.22
N ASP A 244 -10.14 -24.02 11.68
CA ASP A 244 -9.76 -23.84 13.09
C ASP A 244 -9.75 -22.38 13.56
N PHE A 245 -9.80 -21.43 12.62
CA PHE A 245 -9.76 -19.99 12.88
C PHE A 245 -11.11 -19.48 13.43
N PHE A 246 -12.22 -19.82 12.76
CA PHE A 246 -13.56 -19.42 13.19
C PHE A 246 -14.02 -20.13 14.46
N THR A 247 -13.61 -21.39 14.68
CA THR A 247 -13.97 -22.16 15.89
C THR A 247 -13.37 -21.59 17.18
N ASN A 248 -12.35 -20.73 17.09
CA ASN A 248 -11.77 -20.03 18.24
C ASN A 248 -12.20 -18.56 18.36
N LEU A 249 -12.79 -17.97 17.32
CA LEU A 249 -13.31 -16.60 17.33
C LEU A 249 -14.68 -16.49 18.02
N ASP A 250 -15.53 -17.53 17.88
CA ASP A 250 -16.85 -17.57 18.53
C ASP A 250 -16.80 -17.84 20.05
N LYS A 251 -15.60 -18.08 20.61
CA LYS A 251 -15.43 -18.27 22.06
C LYS A 251 -15.13 -16.94 22.74
N THR A 252 -16.14 -16.06 22.80
CA THR A 252 -16.23 -15.15 23.95
C THR A 252 -16.45 -16.00 25.19
N TRP A 253 -15.45 -16.09 26.05
CA TRP A 253 -15.52 -16.82 27.31
C TRP A 253 -16.63 -16.20 28.17
N GLU A 254 -17.76 -16.89 28.30
CA GLU A 254 -18.71 -16.64 29.37
C GLU A 254 -17.98 -16.92 30.69
N TYR A 255 -17.85 -15.91 31.54
CA TYR A 255 -17.43 -16.11 32.92
C TYR A 255 -18.39 -17.13 33.57
N PRO A 256 -17.91 -18.23 34.15
CA PRO A 256 -18.73 -19.03 35.03
C PRO A 256 -19.16 -18.13 36.18
N SER A 257 -20.46 -17.87 36.29
CA SER A 257 -21.05 -17.29 37.49
C SER A 257 -20.72 -18.23 38.66
N GLU A 258 -19.73 -17.88 39.47
CA GLU A 258 -19.56 -18.49 40.78
C GLU A 258 -20.78 -18.12 41.62
N GLN A 259 -21.68 -19.09 41.74
CA GLN A 259 -22.77 -19.06 42.69
C GLN A 259 -22.18 -19.16 44.10
N LEU A 260 -22.51 -18.15 44.90
CA LEU A 260 -22.42 -18.12 46.34
C LEU A 260 -22.90 -19.43 46.98
N HIS A 261 -22.08 -19.99 47.86
CA HIS A 261 -22.55 -20.61 49.10
C HIS A 261 -21.54 -20.39 50.23
#